data_AF-A0A447XTT9-F1
#
_entry.id   AF-A0A447XTT9-F1
#
_cell.length_a   1.000
_cell.length_b   1.000
_cell.length_c   1.000
_cell.angle_alpha   90.00
_cell.angle_beta   90.00
_cell.angle_gamma   90.00
#
_symmetry.space_group_name_H-M   'P 1'
#
loop_
_entity.id
_entity.type
_entity.pdbx_description
1 polymer ?
#
loop_
_entity_poly.entity_id
_entity_poly.type
_entity_poly.pdbx_seq_one_letter_code
_entity_poly.pdbx_strand_id
1 'polypeptide(L)'
;MVLSVLVAMILTPALCATLLKPLKKGEHHGQKGFFAWFNQMFNRNAERYEKGVAKILHRSLRWIVIYVLLLGGMVFLFLRLPTSFLPLEDRGMFTTSVQLPSGSTQQQTLKVVEQIEKYYFTHEKDNIMSVFATVGSGPGGNGQNVARMFIRLKDWSERDSKTGTSFAIIERATKAFNKIKEARVIASSPPAISGLGSSAGFDMELQDHAGAGHDALMAARNQLLALAAENPELTRVRHNGLDDSPQLQIDIDQRKAQALGVAYRRY
;
A
#
# COMPACT_ATOMS: atom_id res chain seq x y z
N MET A 1 9.24 28.18 5.95
CA MET A 1 10.34 29.02 5.41
C MET A 1 10.22 30.48 5.81
N VAL A 2 9.07 31.14 5.66
CA VAL A 2 8.88 32.56 6.07
C VAL A 2 9.22 32.81 7.55
N LEU A 3 8.77 31.94 8.46
CA LEU A 3 9.14 32.03 9.88
C LEU A 3 10.66 31.92 10.11
N SER A 4 11.36 31.08 9.34
CA SER A 4 12.83 30.97 9.42
C SER A 4 13.51 32.25 8.96
N VAL A 5 13.00 32.91 7.91
CA VAL A 5 13.51 34.22 7.46
C VAL A 5 13.22 35.30 8.51
N LEU A 6 12.03 35.32 9.10
CA LEU A 6 11.67 36.25 10.19
C LEU A 6 12.60 36.09 11.39
N VAL A 7 12.87 34.85 11.80
CA VAL A 7 13.83 34.55 12.87
C VAL A 7 15.23 35.03 12.49
N ALA A 8 15.67 34.79 11.25
CA ALA A 8 16.98 35.21 10.74
C ALA A 8 17.14 36.74 10.64
N MET A 9 16.04 37.50 10.48
CA MET A 9 16.08 38.96 10.37
C MET A 9 15.86 39.69 11.70
N ILE A 10 15.18 39.08 12.67
CA ILE A 10 14.85 39.73 13.95
C ILE A 10 15.70 39.17 15.08
N LEU A 11 15.61 37.85 15.30
CA LEU A 11 16.21 37.20 16.46
C LEU A 11 17.69 36.90 16.23
N THR A 12 18.08 36.40 15.05
CA THR A 12 19.48 36.07 14.76
C THR A 12 20.40 37.29 14.86
N PRO A 13 20.07 38.50 14.36
CA PRO A 13 20.94 39.66 14.53
C PRO A 13 21.02 40.11 15.99
N ALA A 14 19.92 40.05 16.75
CA ALA A 14 19.91 40.36 18.18
C ALA A 14 20.78 39.36 18.98
N LEU A 15 20.70 38.07 18.67
CA LEU A 15 21.55 37.03 19.27
C LEU A 15 23.01 37.17 18.85
N CYS A 16 23.29 37.48 17.58
CA CYS A 16 24.65 37.73 17.10
C CYS A 16 25.26 38.92 17.82
N ALA A 17 24.50 40.01 18.01
CA ALA A 17 24.97 41.20 18.70
C ALA A 17 25.19 40.98 20.21
N THR A 18 24.46 40.05 20.84
CA THR A 18 24.51 39.83 22.30
C THR A 18 25.42 38.67 22.72
N LEU A 19 25.56 37.64 21.88
CA LEU A 19 26.29 36.41 22.25
C LEU A 19 27.65 36.26 21.55
N LEU A 20 27.87 36.88 20.38
CA LEU A 20 29.16 36.77 19.71
C LEU A 20 30.20 37.61 20.45
N LYS A 21 31.34 36.97 20.74
CA LYS A 21 32.49 37.65 21.31
C LYS A 21 33.13 38.56 20.25
N PRO A 22 33.52 39.79 20.63
CA PRO A 22 34.16 40.72 19.71
C PRO A 22 35.49 40.15 19.20
N LEU A 23 35.67 40.24 17.89
CA LEU A 23 36.88 39.83 17.16
C LEU A 23 37.64 41.08 16.71
N LYS A 24 38.95 41.18 16.98
CA LYS A 24 39.75 42.29 16.45
C LYS A 24 40.02 42.08 14.96
N LYS A 25 40.19 43.19 14.23
CA LYS A 25 40.51 43.15 12.79
C LYS A 25 41.85 42.41 12.58
N GLY A 26 41.81 41.31 11.84
CA GLY A 26 42.97 40.42 11.60
C GLY A 26 43.13 39.30 12.63
N GLU A 27 42.26 39.22 13.64
CA GLU A 27 42.27 38.14 14.62
C GLU A 27 41.42 36.96 14.11
N HIS A 28 42.05 35.81 13.91
CA HIS A 28 41.35 34.55 13.63
C HIS A 28 41.23 33.73 14.92
N HIS A 29 40.02 33.30 15.28
CA HIS A 29 39.81 32.37 16.39
C HIS A 29 40.49 31.01 16.11
N GLY A 30 41.02 30.38 17.16
CA GLY A 30 41.58 29.03 17.06
C GLY A 30 42.94 28.96 16.35
N GLN A 31 43.91 29.77 16.77
CA GLN A 31 45.27 29.79 16.19
C GLN A 31 46.19 28.67 16.70
N LYS A 32 45.72 27.79 17.60
CA LYS A 32 46.48 26.64 18.10
C LYS A 32 45.62 25.37 18.11
N GLY A 33 46.27 24.21 17.94
CA GLY A 33 45.64 22.89 18.00
C GLY A 33 44.75 22.57 16.80
N PHE A 34 43.70 21.78 17.03
CA PHE A 34 42.79 21.29 15.99
C PHE A 34 42.16 22.42 15.15
N PHE A 35 41.69 23.50 15.79
CA PHE A 35 41.02 24.60 15.09
C PHE A 35 41.97 25.35 14.14
N ALA A 36 43.27 25.42 14.46
CA ALA A 36 44.25 26.06 13.59
C ALA A 36 44.49 25.24 12.33
N TRP A 37 44.66 23.93 12.51
CA TRP A 37 44.77 22.97 11.42
C TRP A 37 43.51 22.99 10.53
N PHE A 38 42.32 23.01 11.13
CA PHE A 38 41.06 23.09 10.40
C PHE A 38 40.97 24.38 9.58
N ASN A 39 41.23 25.55 10.20
CA ASN A 39 41.18 26.84 9.52
C ASN A 39 42.19 26.92 8.37
N GLN A 40 43.42 26.44 8.59
CA GLN A 40 44.45 26.41 7.54
C GLN A 40 44.07 25.47 6.40
N MET A 41 43.52 24.30 6.72
CA MET A 41 43.07 23.35 5.70
C MET A 41 41.85 23.86 4.93
N PHE A 42 40.89 24.46 5.62
CA PHE A 42 39.72 25.10 5.02
C PHE A 42 40.14 26.22 4.07
N ASN A 43 40.99 27.15 4.52
CA ASN A 43 41.48 28.25 3.70
C ASN A 43 42.24 27.73 2.47
N ARG A 44 43.11 26.73 2.65
CA ARG A 44 43.82 26.08 1.55
C ARG A 44 42.88 25.44 0.53
N ASN A 45 41.79 24.82 0.99
CA ASN A 45 40.77 24.28 0.10
C ASN A 45 39.94 25.35 -0.58
N ALA A 46 39.62 26.45 0.12
CA ALA A 46 38.91 27.59 -0.45
C ALA A 46 39.71 28.20 -1.60
N GLU A 47 41.02 28.43 -1.40
CA GLU A 47 41.91 28.90 -2.47
C GLU A 47 42.01 27.91 -3.64
N ARG A 48 42.04 26.60 -3.36
CA ARG A 48 42.03 25.57 -4.42
C ARG A 48 40.71 25.55 -5.18
N TYR A 49 39.60 25.71 -4.48
CA TYR A 49 38.27 25.78 -5.07
C TYR A 49 38.17 27.02 -5.96
N GLU A 50 38.59 28.19 -5.49
CA GLU A 50 38.65 29.43 -6.27
C GLU A 50 39.49 29.25 -7.55
N LYS A 51 40.72 28.74 -7.41
CA LYS A 51 41.59 28.43 -8.56
C LYS A 51 40.98 27.38 -9.49
N GLY A 52 40.22 26.43 -8.95
CA GLY A 52 39.48 25.41 -9.70
C GLY A 52 38.37 26.03 -10.54
N VAL A 53 37.55 26.89 -9.93
CA VAL A 53 36.48 27.64 -10.60
C VAL A 53 37.07 28.55 -11.69
N ALA A 54 38.16 29.26 -11.41
CA ALA A 54 38.85 30.06 -12.43
C ALA A 54 39.27 29.22 -13.66
N LYS A 55 39.79 28.00 -13.44
CA LYS A 55 40.13 27.07 -14.53
C LYS A 55 38.90 26.55 -15.28
N ILE A 56 37.77 26.36 -14.59
CA ILE A 56 36.49 25.97 -15.19
C ILE A 56 36.01 27.07 -16.14
N LEU A 57 36.09 28.35 -15.73
CA LEU A 57 35.70 29.48 -16.57
C LEU A 57 36.52 29.56 -17.86
N HIS A 58 37.85 29.36 -17.79
CA HIS A 58 38.71 29.39 -18.98
C HIS A 58 38.49 28.21 -19.95
N ARG A 59 37.83 27.12 -19.52
CA ARG A 59 37.52 25.94 -20.35
C ARG A 59 36.04 25.57 -20.27
N SER A 60 35.18 26.59 -20.38
CA SER A 60 33.73 26.49 -20.19
C SER A 60 33.08 25.39 -21.03
N LEU A 61 33.50 25.21 -22.29
CA LEU A 61 32.90 24.24 -23.21
C LEU A 61 32.93 22.79 -22.69
N ARG A 62 34.05 22.35 -22.08
CA ARG A 62 34.16 21.00 -21.51
C ARG A 62 33.16 20.78 -20.38
N TRP A 63 32.95 21.80 -19.55
CA TRP A 63 32.04 21.73 -18.41
C TRP A 63 30.57 21.84 -18.83
N ILE A 64 30.28 22.57 -19.91
CA ILE A 64 28.96 22.57 -20.55
C ILE A 64 28.63 21.17 -21.09
N VAL A 65 29.57 20.48 -21.74
CA VAL A 65 29.35 19.09 -22.20
C VAL A 65 29.08 18.15 -21.03
N ILE A 66 29.84 18.24 -19.93
CA ILE A 66 29.60 17.45 -18.73
C ILE A 66 28.21 17.77 -18.14
N TYR A 67 27.82 19.05 -18.10
CA TYR A 67 26.50 19.46 -17.63
C TYR A 67 25.38 18.86 -18.49
N VAL A 68 25.51 18.89 -19.82
CA VAL A 68 24.54 18.26 -20.73
C VAL A 68 24.48 16.74 -20.53
N LEU A 69 25.62 16.08 -20.30
CA LEU A 69 25.65 14.65 -19.98
C LEU A 69 24.94 14.34 -18.66
N LEU A 70 25.14 15.16 -17.62
CA LEU A 70 24.43 15.03 -16.34
C LEU A 70 22.93 15.25 -16.51
N LEU A 71 22.52 16.22 -17.32
CA LEU A 71 21.12 16.50 -17.63
C LEU A 71 20.48 15.33 -18.40
N GLY A 72 21.19 14.78 -19.39
CA GLY A 72 20.76 13.57 -20.09
C GLY A 72 20.63 12.36 -19.16
N GLY A 73 21.59 12.18 -18.25
CA GLY A 73 21.54 11.13 -17.21
C GLY A 73 20.36 11.31 -16.25
N MET A 74 20.07 12.55 -15.84
CA MET A 74 18.90 12.88 -15.03
C MET A 74 17.59 12.51 -15.74
N VAL A 75 17.43 12.91 -17.00
CA VAL A 75 16.23 12.58 -17.80
C VAL A 75 16.07 11.07 -17.92
N PHE A 76 17.14 10.34 -18.22
CA PHE A 76 17.13 8.88 -18.32
C PHE A 76 16.71 8.21 -17.01
N LEU A 77 17.27 8.65 -15.87
CA LEU A 77 16.91 8.11 -14.55
C LEU A 77 15.48 8.47 -14.16
N PHE A 78 15.04 9.70 -14.47
CA PHE A 78 13.69 10.17 -14.16
C PHE A 78 12.62 9.35 -14.92
N LEU A 79 12.85 9.05 -16.20
CA LEU A 79 11.95 8.22 -17.01
C LEU A 79 11.92 6.75 -16.57
N ARG A 80 12.96 6.25 -15.88
CA ARG A 80 13.03 4.88 -15.35
C ARG A 80 12.61 4.77 -13.89
N LEU A 81 12.39 5.89 -13.19
CA LEU A 81 12.05 5.87 -11.78
C LEU A 81 10.58 5.43 -11.62
N PRO A 82 10.31 4.30 -10.95
CA PRO A 82 8.94 3.86 -10.74
C PRO A 82 8.18 4.88 -9.91
N THR A 83 6.99 5.26 -10.37
CA THR A 83 6.10 6.15 -9.63
C THR A 83 5.34 5.36 -8.58
N SER A 84 5.27 5.88 -7.36
CA SER A 84 4.37 5.39 -6.31
C SER A 84 3.71 6.59 -5.63
N PHE A 85 2.49 6.39 -5.10
CA PHE A 85 1.78 7.47 -4.42
C PHE A 85 2.24 7.62 -2.97
N LEU A 86 2.13 6.53 -2.20
CA LEU A 86 2.54 6.46 -0.81
C LEU A 86 3.25 5.12 -0.54
N PRO A 87 4.28 5.11 0.31
CA PRO A 87 4.90 3.87 0.76
C PRO A 87 3.89 3.03 1.54
N LEU A 88 3.99 1.72 1.40
CA LEU A 88 3.25 0.79 2.26
C LEU A 88 3.96 0.71 3.61
N GLU A 89 3.19 0.85 4.68
CA GLU A 89 3.71 0.81 6.05
C GLU A 89 3.10 -0.36 6.83
N ASP A 90 3.89 -0.91 7.74
CA ASP A 90 3.36 -1.87 8.71
C ASP A 90 2.57 -1.13 9.78
N ARG A 91 1.24 -1.19 9.71
CA ARG A 91 0.34 -0.51 10.65
C ARG A 91 0.03 -1.32 11.91
N GLY A 92 0.71 -2.45 12.13
CA GLY A 92 0.43 -3.34 13.27
C GLY A 92 -0.92 -4.06 13.16
N MET A 93 -1.55 -4.03 11.98
CA MET A 93 -2.78 -4.76 11.69
C MET A 93 -2.89 -5.07 10.20
N PHE A 94 -3.62 -6.14 9.89
CA PHE A 94 -4.01 -6.47 8.52
C PHE A 94 -5.35 -7.22 8.53
N THR A 95 -5.94 -7.41 7.35
CA THR A 95 -7.21 -8.13 7.21
C THR A 95 -7.03 -9.40 6.39
N THR A 96 -7.82 -10.41 6.72
CA THR A 96 -7.93 -11.64 5.96
C THR A 96 -9.36 -11.83 5.52
N SER A 97 -9.55 -11.98 4.22
CA SER A 97 -10.87 -12.18 3.61
C SER A 97 -11.03 -13.63 3.22
N VAL A 98 -12.19 -14.20 3.51
CA VAL A 98 -12.53 -15.59 3.25
C VAL A 98 -13.78 -15.60 2.36
N GLN A 99 -13.69 -16.29 1.23
CA GLN A 99 -14.78 -16.45 0.28
C GLN A 99 -14.91 -17.94 -0.07
N LEU A 100 -16.02 -18.55 0.35
CA LEU A 100 -16.41 -19.90 -0.08
C LEU A 100 -17.26 -19.81 -1.37
N PRO A 101 -17.39 -20.92 -2.11
CA PRO A 101 -18.32 -21.01 -3.24
C PRO A 101 -19.75 -20.60 -2.88
N SER A 102 -20.50 -20.19 -3.89
CA SER A 102 -21.91 -19.84 -3.73
C SER A 102 -22.72 -21.06 -3.24
N GLY A 103 -23.66 -20.83 -2.32
CA GLY A 103 -24.45 -21.89 -1.67
C GLY A 103 -23.81 -22.54 -0.43
N SER A 104 -22.58 -22.17 -0.06
CA SER A 104 -21.98 -22.62 1.19
C SER A 104 -22.69 -22.05 2.42
N THR A 105 -22.87 -22.89 3.44
CA THR A 105 -23.56 -22.50 4.68
C THR A 105 -22.63 -21.74 5.62
N GLN A 106 -23.22 -20.99 6.56
CA GLN A 106 -22.47 -20.29 7.59
C GLN A 106 -21.56 -21.23 8.41
N GLN A 107 -22.01 -22.46 8.64
CA GLN A 107 -21.22 -23.47 9.36
C GLN A 107 -19.97 -23.92 8.58
N GLN A 108 -20.04 -24.02 7.26
CA GLN A 108 -18.87 -24.32 6.43
C GLN A 108 -17.86 -23.18 6.48
N THR A 109 -18.34 -21.94 6.38
CA THR A 109 -17.50 -20.75 6.51
C THR A 109 -16.83 -20.67 7.87
N LEU A 110 -17.57 -20.97 8.95
CA LEU A 110 -17.02 -20.96 10.31
C LEU A 110 -15.87 -21.96 10.48
N LYS A 111 -15.98 -23.18 9.93
CA LYS A 111 -14.90 -24.18 9.97
C LYS A 111 -13.61 -23.68 9.32
N VAL A 112 -13.73 -22.98 8.19
CA VAL A 112 -12.57 -22.39 7.51
C VAL A 112 -11.97 -21.25 8.34
N VAL A 113 -12.81 -20.42 8.94
CA VAL A 113 -12.36 -19.34 9.85
C VAL A 113 -11.60 -19.90 11.06
N GLU A 114 -12.11 -20.96 11.68
CA GLU A 114 -11.43 -21.66 12.79
C GLU A 114 -10.08 -22.24 12.37
N GLN A 115 -9.98 -22.80 11.15
CA GLN A 115 -8.72 -23.29 10.60
C GLN A 115 -7.69 -22.16 10.41
N ILE A 116 -8.13 -20.99 9.93
CA ILE A 116 -7.28 -19.81 9.73
C ILE A 116 -6.84 -19.24 11.09
N GLU A 117 -7.77 -19.13 12.03
CA GLU A 117 -7.49 -18.67 13.39
C GLU A 117 -6.46 -19.58 14.07
N LYS A 118 -6.63 -20.90 13.94
CA LYS A 118 -5.66 -21.87 14.44
C LYS A 118 -4.28 -21.67 13.82
N TYR A 119 -4.18 -21.46 12.50
CA TYR A 119 -2.90 -21.18 11.84
C TYR A 119 -2.19 -19.96 12.45
N TYR A 120 -2.93 -18.88 12.69
CA TYR A 120 -2.38 -17.67 13.28
C TYR A 120 -1.85 -17.89 14.70
N PHE A 121 -2.60 -18.60 15.54
CA PHE A 121 -2.18 -18.88 16.91
C PHE A 121 -1.14 -20.01 17.04
N THR A 122 -0.89 -20.81 16.01
CA THR A 122 0.15 -21.85 16.05
C THR A 122 1.44 -21.42 15.36
N HIS A 123 1.36 -20.90 14.15
CA HIS A 123 2.53 -20.59 13.32
C HIS A 123 3.01 -19.14 13.44
N GLU A 124 2.14 -18.22 13.82
CA GLU A 124 2.43 -16.78 13.91
C GLU A 124 2.20 -16.22 15.33
N LYS A 125 2.20 -17.11 16.34
CA LYS A 125 1.92 -16.79 17.75
C LYS A 125 2.80 -15.67 18.32
N ASP A 126 4.04 -15.58 17.84
CA ASP A 126 5.01 -14.62 18.34
C ASP A 126 4.71 -13.22 17.80
N ASN A 127 4.02 -13.11 16.66
CA ASN A 127 3.70 -11.85 16.00
C ASN A 127 2.27 -11.35 16.27
N ILE A 128 1.33 -12.26 16.54
CA ILE A 128 -0.10 -11.95 16.61
C ILE A 128 -0.53 -11.67 18.05
N MET A 129 -1.30 -10.59 18.22
CA MET A 129 -1.87 -10.19 19.50
C MET A 129 -3.33 -10.62 19.63
N SER A 130 -4.13 -10.43 18.58
CA SER A 130 -5.54 -10.85 18.57
C SER A 130 -6.06 -11.06 17.17
N VAL A 131 -7.03 -11.98 17.04
CA VAL A 131 -7.78 -12.24 15.81
C VAL A 131 -9.25 -11.98 16.10
N PHE A 132 -9.90 -11.14 15.30
CA PHE A 132 -11.33 -10.90 15.37
C PHE A 132 -11.97 -11.27 14.04
N ALA A 133 -12.92 -12.20 14.03
CA ALA A 133 -13.57 -12.68 12.82
C ALA A 133 -15.05 -12.28 12.79
N THR A 134 -15.53 -11.89 11.60
CA THR A 134 -16.94 -11.65 11.31
C THR A 134 -17.35 -12.59 10.19
N VAL A 135 -18.25 -13.52 10.50
CA VAL A 135 -18.85 -14.43 9.52
C VAL A 135 -20.16 -13.82 9.02
N GLY A 136 -20.41 -13.88 7.72
CA GLY A 136 -21.60 -13.28 7.10
C GLY A 136 -21.32 -11.95 6.39
N SER A 137 -20.14 -11.36 6.59
CA SER A 137 -19.73 -10.10 5.97
C SER A 137 -18.34 -10.24 5.35
N GLY A 138 -18.21 -9.91 4.07
CA GLY A 138 -16.99 -10.12 3.29
C GLY A 138 -16.69 -8.95 2.36
N PRO A 139 -15.54 -8.98 1.64
CA PRO A 139 -15.30 -8.05 0.54
C PRO A 139 -16.32 -8.29 -0.56
N GLY A 140 -17.09 -7.26 -0.93
CA GLY A 140 -18.07 -7.35 -2.02
C GLY A 140 -19.50 -7.65 -1.59
N GLY A 141 -19.79 -7.92 -0.31
CA GLY A 141 -21.17 -8.07 0.17
C GLY A 141 -21.33 -8.88 1.46
N ASN A 142 -22.60 -9.12 1.81
CA ASN A 142 -23.00 -9.98 2.93
C ASN A 142 -23.52 -11.31 2.38
N GLY A 143 -23.16 -12.41 3.01
CA GLY A 143 -23.51 -13.76 2.56
C GLY A 143 -23.03 -14.84 3.52
N GLN A 144 -23.71 -15.97 3.59
CA GLN A 144 -23.33 -17.06 4.49
C GLN A 144 -21.96 -17.68 4.14
N ASN A 145 -21.54 -17.56 2.88
CA ASN A 145 -20.29 -18.08 2.33
C ASN A 145 -19.10 -17.12 2.48
N VAL A 146 -19.25 -15.98 3.18
CA VAL A 146 -18.17 -14.98 3.30
C VAL A 146 -17.82 -14.68 4.75
N ALA A 147 -16.55 -14.36 4.98
CA ALA A 147 -16.08 -13.85 6.26
C ALA A 147 -14.92 -12.86 6.10
N ARG A 148 -14.77 -11.99 7.09
CA ARG A 148 -13.65 -11.06 7.22
C ARG A 148 -13.03 -11.21 8.59
N MET A 149 -11.71 -11.30 8.63
CA MET A 149 -10.92 -11.39 9.85
C MET A 149 -10.02 -10.16 9.95
N PHE A 150 -9.93 -9.60 11.14
CA PHE A 150 -9.08 -8.49 11.51
C PHE A 150 -7.99 -9.03 12.44
N ILE A 151 -6.75 -8.94 11.98
CA ILE A 151 -5.59 -9.46 12.71
C ILE A 151 -4.84 -8.26 13.27
N ARG A 152 -4.74 -8.20 14.60
CA ARG A 152 -3.91 -7.23 15.31
C ARG A 152 -2.59 -7.88 15.66
N LEU A 153 -1.50 -7.24 15.28
CA LEU A 153 -0.13 -7.66 15.59
C LEU A 153 0.29 -7.10 16.95
N LYS A 154 1.32 -7.71 17.54
CA LYS A 154 2.03 -7.15 18.69
C LYS A 154 2.76 -5.86 18.30
N ASP A 155 3.23 -5.13 19.30
CA ASP A 155 4.00 -3.92 19.06
C ASP A 155 5.23 -4.22 18.19
N TRP A 156 5.68 -3.24 17.39
CA TRP A 156 6.84 -3.41 16.52
C TRP A 156 8.12 -3.79 17.29
N SER A 157 8.25 -3.35 18.55
CA SER A 157 9.39 -3.70 19.41
C SER A 157 9.42 -5.15 19.87
N GLU A 158 8.27 -5.84 19.87
CA GLU A 158 8.13 -7.23 20.28
C GLU A 158 8.25 -8.22 19.10
N ARG A 159 8.41 -7.69 17.88
CA ARG A 159 8.46 -8.46 16.64
C ARG A 159 9.83 -8.38 16.00
N ASP A 160 10.23 -9.44 15.31
CA ASP A 160 11.45 -9.43 14.52
C ASP A 160 11.30 -8.44 13.34
N SER A 161 12.24 -7.50 13.22
CA SER A 161 12.20 -6.43 12.22
C SER A 161 12.19 -6.89 10.76
N LYS A 162 12.59 -8.13 10.47
CA LYS A 162 12.64 -8.67 9.09
C LYS A 162 11.49 -9.63 8.83
N THR A 163 11.23 -10.54 9.76
CA THR A 163 10.29 -11.67 9.59
C THR A 163 8.92 -11.42 10.23
N GLY A 164 8.86 -10.50 11.19
CA GLY A 164 7.66 -10.14 11.94
C GLY A 164 6.90 -8.94 11.37
N THR A 165 7.31 -8.39 10.22
CA THR A 165 6.54 -7.35 9.53
C THR A 165 5.21 -7.89 9.02
N SER A 166 4.17 -7.05 9.00
CA SER A 166 2.86 -7.45 8.44
C SER A 166 2.97 -7.99 7.01
N PHE A 167 3.84 -7.42 6.17
CA PHE A 167 4.06 -7.90 4.80
C PHE A 167 4.61 -9.33 4.75
N ALA A 168 5.62 -9.65 5.57
CA ALA A 168 6.20 -10.99 5.63
C ALA A 168 5.19 -12.02 6.17
N ILE A 169 4.40 -11.63 7.17
CA ILE A 169 3.34 -12.47 7.73
C ILE A 169 2.24 -12.73 6.69
N ILE A 170 1.79 -11.68 5.98
CA ILE A 170 0.80 -11.80 4.90
C ILE A 170 1.30 -12.74 3.80
N GLU A 171 2.57 -12.66 3.41
CA GLU A 171 3.14 -13.54 2.39
C GLU A 171 3.12 -15.01 2.82
N ARG A 172 3.55 -15.31 4.05
CA ARG A 172 3.52 -16.67 4.61
C ARG A 172 2.09 -17.19 4.78
N ALA A 173 1.20 -16.36 5.31
CA ALA A 173 -0.21 -16.68 5.47
C ALA A 173 -0.87 -16.98 4.11
N THR A 174 -0.60 -16.16 3.09
CA THR A 174 -1.12 -16.38 1.72
C THR A 174 -0.63 -17.73 1.15
N LYS A 175 0.66 -18.06 1.33
CA LYS A 175 1.22 -19.35 0.91
C LYS A 175 0.56 -20.53 1.65
N ALA A 176 0.27 -20.38 2.94
CA ALA A 176 -0.39 -21.41 3.73
C ALA A 176 -1.86 -21.59 3.33
N PHE A 177 -2.60 -20.49 3.14
CA PHE A 177 -4.03 -20.56 2.85
C PHE A 177 -4.36 -20.97 1.42
N ASN A 178 -3.42 -20.85 0.48
CA ASN A 178 -3.56 -21.46 -0.85
C ASN A 178 -3.74 -22.99 -0.80
N LYS A 179 -3.49 -23.63 0.34
CA LYS A 179 -3.74 -25.07 0.57
C LYS A 179 -5.18 -25.39 1.00
N ILE A 180 -5.95 -24.39 1.40
CA ILE A 180 -7.37 -24.54 1.75
C ILE A 180 -8.14 -24.66 0.43
N LYS A 181 -8.78 -25.81 0.21
CA LYS A 181 -9.46 -26.11 -1.07
C LYS A 181 -10.89 -25.59 -1.08
N GLU A 182 -11.47 -25.46 0.10
CA GLU A 182 -12.87 -25.15 0.35
C GLU A 182 -13.17 -23.66 0.15
N ALA A 183 -12.16 -22.80 0.24
CA ALA A 183 -12.32 -21.35 0.24
C ALA A 183 -11.14 -20.63 -0.40
N ARG A 184 -11.42 -19.50 -1.03
CA ARG A 184 -10.42 -18.52 -1.41
C ARG A 184 -10.16 -17.61 -0.22
N VAL A 185 -8.92 -17.60 0.26
CA VAL A 185 -8.51 -16.82 1.44
C VAL A 185 -7.38 -15.86 1.05
N ILE A 186 -7.56 -14.58 1.35
CA ILE A 186 -6.60 -13.53 0.96
C ILE A 186 -6.30 -12.66 2.18
N ALA A 187 -5.04 -12.61 2.59
CA ALA A 187 -4.53 -11.65 3.55
C ALA A 187 -4.02 -10.38 2.83
N SER A 188 -4.32 -9.20 3.37
CA SER A 188 -3.91 -7.92 2.81
C SER A 188 -3.80 -6.83 3.88
N SER A 189 -2.83 -5.94 3.71
CA SER A 189 -2.72 -4.74 4.55
C SER A 189 -3.69 -3.66 4.05
N PRO A 190 -4.37 -2.92 4.95
CA PRO A 190 -5.18 -1.78 4.54
C PRO A 190 -4.31 -0.68 3.90
N PRO A 191 -4.87 0.14 2.99
CA PRO A 191 -4.15 1.26 2.41
C PRO A 191 -3.78 2.31 3.48
N ALA A 192 -2.74 3.11 3.21
CA ALA A 192 -2.25 4.14 4.13
C ALA A 192 -3.34 5.18 4.47
N ILE A 193 -4.20 5.50 3.51
CA ILE A 193 -5.33 6.43 3.69
C ILE A 193 -6.62 5.72 3.29
N SER A 194 -7.58 5.69 4.21
CA SER A 194 -8.92 5.17 3.95
C SER A 194 -9.59 5.99 2.83
N GLY A 195 -10.16 5.31 1.83
CA GLY A 195 -10.87 5.96 0.72
C GLY A 195 -10.04 6.21 -0.55
N LEU A 196 -8.71 6.00 -0.52
CA LEU A 196 -7.84 6.18 -1.69
C LEU A 196 -7.56 4.88 -2.48
N GLY A 197 -8.30 3.80 -2.21
CA GLY A 197 -8.05 2.50 -2.86
C GLY A 197 -6.65 1.95 -2.53
N SER A 198 -6.21 0.89 -3.21
CA SER A 198 -4.82 0.44 -3.11
C SER A 198 -3.96 1.27 -4.07
N SER A 199 -2.83 1.82 -3.60
CA SER A 199 -1.96 2.71 -4.38
C SER A 199 -1.21 2.04 -5.54
N ALA A 200 -1.36 0.73 -5.72
CA ALA A 200 -0.64 -0.08 -6.70
C ALA A 200 -1.57 -0.97 -7.55
N GLY A 201 -2.88 -0.69 -7.56
CA GLY A 201 -3.87 -1.42 -8.35
C GLY A 201 -4.58 -0.52 -9.35
N PHE A 202 -5.39 -1.14 -10.21
CA PHE A 202 -6.41 -0.47 -11.00
C PHE A 202 -7.78 -0.96 -10.54
N ASP A 203 -8.80 -0.13 -10.74
CA ASP A 203 -10.20 -0.49 -10.61
C ASP A 203 -10.91 -0.21 -11.94
N MET A 204 -11.70 -1.16 -12.40
CA MET A 204 -12.32 -1.14 -13.73
C MET A 204 -13.71 -1.75 -13.66
N GLU A 205 -14.69 -1.04 -14.21
CA GLU A 205 -16.07 -1.50 -14.33
C GLU A 205 -16.34 -1.98 -15.74
N LEU A 206 -16.73 -3.25 -15.90
CA LEU A 206 -17.16 -3.80 -17.18
C LEU A 206 -18.65 -3.50 -17.37
N GLN A 207 -19.01 -2.80 -18.46
CA GLN A 207 -20.38 -2.35 -18.73
C GLN A 207 -20.93 -2.99 -20.00
N ASP A 208 -22.19 -3.41 -19.94
CA ASP A 208 -22.98 -3.81 -21.11
C ASP A 208 -23.75 -2.59 -21.64
N HIS A 209 -23.25 -1.98 -22.72
CA HIS A 209 -23.90 -0.83 -23.36
C HIS A 209 -25.01 -1.23 -24.35
N ALA A 210 -25.01 -2.46 -24.85
CA ALA A 210 -25.93 -2.91 -25.88
C ALA A 210 -27.18 -3.60 -25.30
N GLY A 211 -27.18 -3.91 -24.00
CA GLY A 211 -28.26 -4.65 -23.35
C GLY A 211 -28.27 -6.13 -23.75
N ALA A 212 -27.09 -6.71 -23.97
CA ALA A 212 -26.92 -8.14 -24.25
C ALA A 212 -27.36 -9.05 -23.09
N GLY A 213 -27.45 -8.51 -21.88
CA GLY A 213 -27.99 -9.20 -20.70
C GLY A 213 -26.92 -9.83 -19.81
N HIS A 214 -27.37 -10.37 -18.67
CA HIS A 214 -26.52 -10.85 -17.59
C HIS A 214 -25.54 -11.95 -18.04
N ASP A 215 -26.04 -12.99 -18.72
CA ASP A 215 -25.22 -14.14 -19.12
C ASP A 215 -24.09 -13.74 -20.09
N ALA A 216 -24.38 -12.82 -21.02
CA ALA A 216 -23.40 -12.31 -21.97
C ALA A 216 -22.32 -11.47 -21.27
N LEU A 217 -22.70 -10.62 -20.31
CA LEU A 217 -21.77 -9.84 -19.50
C LEU A 217 -20.87 -10.74 -18.64
N MET A 218 -21.44 -11.79 -18.05
CA MET A 218 -20.69 -12.77 -17.24
C MET A 218 -19.68 -13.57 -18.09
N ALA A 219 -20.05 -13.94 -19.32
CA ALA A 219 -19.14 -14.58 -20.26
C ALA A 219 -17.97 -13.64 -20.64
N ALA A 220 -18.26 -12.39 -20.97
CA ALA A 220 -17.25 -11.37 -21.29
C ALA A 220 -16.29 -11.12 -20.11
N ARG A 221 -16.82 -11.02 -18.89
CA ARG A 221 -16.03 -10.93 -17.65
C ARG A 221 -15.07 -12.11 -17.50
N ASN A 222 -15.56 -13.33 -17.68
CA ASN A 222 -14.75 -14.54 -17.55
C ASN A 222 -13.64 -14.59 -18.61
N GLN A 223 -13.95 -14.18 -19.84
CA GLN A 223 -12.95 -14.06 -20.91
C GLN A 223 -11.87 -13.01 -20.56
N LEU A 224 -12.28 -11.84 -20.06
CA LEU A 224 -11.34 -10.79 -19.63
C LEU A 224 -10.40 -11.31 -18.53
N LEU A 225 -10.94 -12.03 -17.53
CA LEU A 225 -10.13 -12.61 -16.45
C LEU A 225 -9.16 -13.68 -16.95
N ALA A 226 -9.57 -14.50 -17.92
CA ALA A 226 -8.69 -15.50 -18.53
C ALA A 226 -7.51 -14.83 -19.27
N LEU A 227 -7.80 -13.83 -20.11
CA LEU A 227 -6.77 -13.05 -20.81
C LEU A 227 -5.85 -12.30 -19.84
N ALA A 228 -6.42 -11.76 -18.76
CA ALA A 228 -5.64 -11.08 -17.74
C ALA A 228 -4.70 -12.02 -16.96
N ALA A 229 -5.08 -13.29 -16.79
CA ALA A 229 -4.24 -14.28 -16.13
C ALA A 229 -3.03 -14.72 -16.98
N GLU A 230 -3.10 -14.59 -18.30
CA GLU A 230 -2.01 -14.91 -19.22
C GLU A 230 -0.98 -13.78 -19.34
N ASN A 231 -1.34 -12.55 -19.02
CA ASN A 231 -0.45 -11.39 -19.13
C ASN A 231 0.48 -11.26 -17.90
N PRO A 232 1.81 -11.37 -18.06
CA PRO A 232 2.75 -11.31 -16.94
C PRO A 232 2.88 -9.91 -16.31
N GLU A 233 2.42 -8.85 -16.99
CA GLU A 233 2.39 -7.49 -16.43
C GLU A 233 1.25 -7.31 -15.42
N LEU A 234 0.22 -8.17 -15.47
CA LEU A 234 -0.92 -8.13 -14.57
C LEU A 234 -0.74 -9.10 -13.42
N THR A 235 -1.05 -8.65 -12.22
CA THR A 235 -0.98 -9.49 -11.02
C THR A 235 -2.27 -9.41 -10.22
N ARG A 236 -2.76 -10.58 -9.79
CA ARG A 236 -3.89 -10.73 -8.85
C ARG A 236 -5.21 -10.07 -9.33
N VAL A 237 -5.45 -10.04 -10.64
CA VAL A 237 -6.72 -9.56 -11.23
C VAL A 237 -7.89 -10.43 -10.77
N ARG A 238 -9.00 -9.79 -10.40
CA ARG A 238 -10.20 -10.45 -9.86
C ARG A 238 -11.43 -9.61 -10.15
N HIS A 239 -12.59 -10.25 -10.22
CA HIS A 239 -13.87 -9.54 -10.26
C HIS A 239 -14.33 -9.16 -8.84
N ASN A 240 -15.10 -8.09 -8.74
CA ASN A 240 -15.68 -7.59 -7.50
C ASN A 240 -17.19 -7.87 -7.47
N GLY A 241 -17.57 -9.13 -7.30
CA GLY A 241 -18.97 -9.57 -7.33
C GLY A 241 -19.12 -11.01 -6.82
N LEU A 242 -20.37 -11.50 -6.84
CA LEU A 242 -20.69 -12.90 -6.56
C LEU A 242 -21.04 -13.60 -7.87
N ASP A 243 -20.62 -14.86 -8.01
CA ASP A 243 -21.11 -15.72 -9.07
C ASP A 243 -22.56 -16.15 -8.81
N ASP A 244 -23.25 -16.52 -9.89
CA ASP A 244 -24.64 -16.94 -9.82
C ASP A 244 -24.84 -18.10 -8.86
N SER A 245 -25.88 -17.98 -8.05
CA SER A 245 -26.24 -18.96 -7.02
C SER A 245 -27.51 -19.69 -7.43
N PRO A 246 -27.65 -21.00 -7.17
CA PRO A 246 -28.95 -21.65 -7.25
C PRO A 246 -29.99 -20.95 -6.37
N GLN A 247 -31.15 -20.63 -6.93
CA GLN A 247 -32.26 -20.00 -6.22
C GLN A 247 -33.50 -20.89 -6.31
N LEU A 248 -34.30 -20.91 -5.24
CA LEU A 248 -35.60 -21.57 -5.25
C LEU A 248 -36.66 -20.61 -5.79
N GLN A 249 -37.10 -20.82 -7.02
CA GLN A 249 -38.25 -20.12 -7.57
C GLN A 249 -39.53 -20.87 -7.20
N ILE A 250 -40.44 -20.20 -6.51
CA ILE A 250 -41.75 -20.74 -6.15
C ILE A 250 -42.80 -20.11 -7.08
N ASP A 251 -43.19 -20.88 -8.09
CA ASP A 251 -44.26 -20.48 -9.01
C ASP A 251 -45.62 -20.89 -8.44
N ILE A 252 -46.41 -19.90 -8.05
CA ILE A 252 -47.74 -20.11 -7.48
C ILE A 252 -48.78 -20.21 -8.60
N ASP A 253 -49.46 -21.37 -8.69
CA ASP A 253 -50.62 -21.51 -9.57
C ASP A 253 -51.81 -20.73 -9.00
N GLN A 254 -52.04 -19.56 -9.57
CA GLN A 254 -53.11 -18.67 -9.14
C GLN A 254 -54.51 -19.24 -9.41
N ARG A 255 -54.69 -20.05 -10.47
CA ARG A 255 -56.00 -20.64 -10.79
C ARG A 255 -56.36 -21.71 -9.77
N LYS A 256 -55.38 -22.53 -9.39
CA LYS A 256 -55.53 -23.53 -8.35
C LYS A 256 -55.80 -22.89 -6.98
N ALA A 257 -55.08 -21.81 -6.64
CA ALA A 257 -55.28 -21.07 -5.40
C ALA A 257 -56.72 -20.51 -5.29
N GLN A 258 -57.24 -19.91 -6.37
CA GLN A 258 -58.62 -19.41 -6.43
C GLN A 258 -59.66 -20.55 -6.30
N ALA A 259 -59.47 -21.66 -7.02
CA ALA A 259 -60.38 -22.80 -6.96
C ALA A 259 -60.44 -23.46 -5.58
N LEU A 260 -59.33 -23.43 -4.82
CA LEU A 260 -59.25 -23.97 -3.46
C LEU A 260 -59.62 -22.94 -2.37
N GLY A 261 -60.04 -21.73 -2.74
CA GLY A 261 -60.44 -20.68 -1.80
C GLY A 261 -59.28 -20.09 -0.98
N VAL A 262 -58.03 -20.25 -1.42
CA VAL A 262 -56.86 -19.69 -0.73
C VAL A 262 -56.65 -18.25 -1.19
N ALA A 263 -56.90 -17.29 -0.29
CA ALA A 263 -56.75 -15.87 -0.60
C ALA A 263 -55.27 -15.49 -0.81
N TYR A 264 -54.96 -14.92 -1.97
CA TYR A 264 -53.63 -14.39 -2.27
C TYR A 264 -53.49 -13.00 -1.65
N ARG A 265 -52.99 -12.91 -0.41
CA ARG A 265 -52.64 -11.61 0.18
C ARG A 265 -51.20 -11.27 -0.23
N ARG A 266 -51.07 -10.40 -1.22
CA ARG A 266 -49.83 -9.73 -1.60
C ARG A 266 -49.46 -8.79 -0.44
N TYR A 267 -48.35 -9.09 0.25
CA TYR A 267 -47.63 -8.11 1.06
C TYR A 267 -46.51 -7.52 0.22
#